data_AF-A0A2G6N2M8-F1
#
_entry.id   AF-A0A2G6N2M8-F1
#
_cell.length_a   1.000
_cell.length_b   1.000
_cell.length_c   1.000
_cell.angle_alpha   90.00
_cell.angle_beta   90.00
_cell.angle_gamma   90.00
#
_symmetry.space_group_name_H-M   'P 1'
#
loop_
_entity.id
_entity.type
_entity.pdbx_description
1 polymer ?
#
loop_
_entity_poly.entity_id
_entity_poly.type
_entity_poly.pdbx_seq_one_letter_code
_entity_poly.pdbx_strand_id
1 'polypeptide(L)'
;MEIADTRPANRNKRTICLPFSQDNYESNIHNPDDFRGCIDKRIELFPELFPPEMANGYQMKDFYFSRKQSVWSRRIKVAGVAYTIRPSFILPYHVGFVDEIEKAMFLRKFKRP
;
A
#
# COMPACT_ATOMS: atom_id res chain seq x y z
N MET A 1 -8.38 33.64 -20.48
CA MET A 1 -7.52 32.78 -21.32
C MET A 1 -6.71 31.94 -20.36
N GLU A 2 -7.05 30.66 -20.30
CA GLU A 2 -6.61 29.69 -19.28
C GLU A 2 -5.10 29.46 -19.34
N ILE A 3 -4.42 29.68 -18.21
CA ILE A 3 -3.05 29.24 -17.99
C ILE A 3 -3.09 27.72 -17.77
N ALA A 4 -2.81 26.98 -18.84
CA ALA A 4 -2.56 25.55 -18.78
C ALA A 4 -1.32 25.30 -17.91
N ASP A 5 -1.54 24.99 -16.63
CA ASP A 5 -0.54 24.52 -15.67
C ASP A 5 -0.02 23.15 -16.15
N THR A 6 0.91 23.18 -17.09
CA THR A 6 1.65 22.00 -17.55
C THR A 6 2.78 21.76 -16.57
N ARG A 7 2.44 21.41 -15.32
CA ARG A 7 3.40 20.75 -14.44
C ARG A 7 3.59 19.34 -14.99
N PRO A 8 4.83 18.85 -15.18
CA PRO A 8 5.03 17.45 -15.50
C PRO A 8 4.29 16.67 -14.42
N ALA A 9 3.39 15.77 -14.84
CA ALA A 9 2.68 14.86 -13.95
C ALA A 9 3.72 13.93 -13.33
N ASN A 10 4.50 14.43 -12.38
CA ASN A 10 5.28 13.65 -11.47
C ASN A 10 4.23 12.87 -10.71
N ARG A 11 3.95 11.68 -11.23
CA ARG A 11 3.01 10.71 -10.70
C ARG A 11 3.66 10.21 -9.42
N ASN A 12 3.71 11.09 -8.42
CA ASN A 12 4.26 10.85 -7.11
C ASN A 12 3.60 9.56 -6.67
N LYS A 13 4.40 8.48 -6.63
CA LYS A 13 3.92 7.16 -6.25
C LYS A 13 3.68 7.20 -4.75
N ARG A 14 2.55 7.80 -4.38
CA ARG A 14 2.10 7.97 -3.01
C ARG A 14 1.61 6.62 -2.54
N THR A 15 2.46 5.93 -1.79
CA THR A 15 2.20 4.61 -1.27
C THR A 15 2.32 4.67 0.24
N ILE A 16 1.28 4.19 0.94
CA ILE A 16 1.30 4.04 2.39
C ILE A 16 1.58 2.57 2.67
N CYS A 17 2.64 2.32 3.41
CA CYS A 17 3.03 0.98 3.85
C CYS A 17 2.37 0.69 5.18
N LEU A 18 1.56 -0.37 5.25
CA LEU A 18 0.88 -0.74 6.48
C LEU A 18 1.22 -2.16 6.93
N PRO A 19 1.38 -2.39 8.25
CA PRO A 19 1.61 -3.71 8.79
C PRO A 19 0.34 -4.57 8.62
N PHE A 20 0.41 -5.50 7.68
CA PHE A 20 -0.64 -6.46 7.40
C PHE A 20 -0.04 -7.86 7.31
N SER A 21 -0.74 -8.83 7.88
CA SER A 21 -0.53 -10.25 7.57
C SER A 21 -1.16 -10.57 6.22
N GLN A 22 -0.55 -11.48 5.46
CA GLN A 22 -1.03 -11.87 4.12
C GLN A 22 -2.46 -12.39 4.14
N ASP A 23 -2.78 -13.29 5.07
CA ASP A 23 -4.12 -13.90 5.23
C ASP A 23 -5.20 -12.85 5.54
N ASN A 24 -4.96 -11.98 6.52
CA ASN A 24 -5.87 -10.89 6.87
C ASN A 24 -6.05 -9.92 5.70
N TYR A 25 -5.00 -9.68 4.90
CA TYR A 25 -5.09 -8.77 3.77
C TYR A 25 -5.94 -9.36 2.64
N GLU A 26 -5.72 -10.63 2.30
CA GLU A 26 -6.44 -11.33 1.23
C GLU A 26 -7.93 -11.53 1.56
N SER A 27 -8.25 -11.82 2.82
CA SER A 27 -9.63 -11.94 3.29
C SER A 27 -10.39 -10.61 3.23
N ASN A 28 -9.70 -9.51 3.57
CA ASN A 28 -10.35 -8.23 3.82
C ASN A 28 -10.33 -7.30 2.59
N ILE A 29 -9.46 -7.56 1.60
CA ILE A 29 -9.32 -6.67 0.44
C ILE A 29 -10.55 -6.66 -0.48
N HIS A 30 -11.30 -7.76 -0.54
CA HIS A 30 -12.49 -7.86 -1.36
C HIS A 30 -13.64 -7.03 -0.79
N ASN A 31 -13.78 -6.97 0.53
CA ASN A 31 -14.85 -6.24 1.20
C ASN A 31 -14.43 -4.78 1.51
N PRO A 32 -15.10 -3.74 0.97
CA PRO A 32 -14.80 -2.35 1.31
C PRO A 32 -15.00 -2.04 2.80
N ASP A 33 -16.03 -2.57 3.44
CA ASP A 33 -16.33 -2.21 4.83
C ASP A 33 -15.33 -2.84 5.81
N ASP A 34 -14.93 -4.09 5.58
CA ASP A 34 -13.89 -4.72 6.39
C ASP A 34 -12.53 -4.02 6.23
N PHE A 35 -12.16 -3.69 4.99
CA PHE A 35 -10.91 -2.97 4.74
C PHE A 35 -10.91 -1.59 5.39
N ARG A 36 -12.06 -0.90 5.49
CA ARG A 36 -12.17 0.35 6.26
C ARG A 36 -11.90 0.13 7.73
N GLY A 37 -12.57 -0.84 8.37
CA GLY A 37 -12.33 -1.15 9.78
C GLY A 37 -10.88 -1.56 10.05
N CYS A 38 -10.25 -2.22 9.08
CA CYS A 38 -8.83 -2.51 9.12
C CYS A 38 -7.98 -1.25 9.11
N ILE A 39 -8.21 -0.32 8.18
CA ILE A 39 -7.44 0.93 8.08
C ILE A 39 -7.65 1.78 9.34
N ASP A 40 -8.88 1.88 9.85
CA ASP A 40 -9.22 2.65 11.04
C ASP A 40 -8.39 2.22 12.25
N LYS A 41 -8.36 0.91 12.53
CA LYS A 41 -7.49 0.32 13.56
C LYS A 41 -6.01 0.66 13.37
N ARG A 42 -5.53 0.74 12.12
CA ARG A 42 -4.12 1.11 11.86
C ARG A 42 -3.88 2.61 12.03
N ILE A 43 -4.86 3.46 11.74
CA ILE A 43 -4.78 4.91 12.01
C ILE A 43 -4.67 5.14 13.52
N GLU A 44 -5.46 4.42 14.32
CA GLU A 44 -5.38 4.49 15.78
C GLU A 44 -4.02 4.00 16.33
N LEU A 45 -3.49 2.90 15.78
CA LEU A 45 -2.22 2.32 16.22
C LEU A 45 -0.99 3.10 15.74
N PHE A 46 -1.02 3.63 14.51
CA PHE A 46 0.13 4.23 13.84
C PHE A 46 -0.26 5.51 13.09
N PRO A 47 -0.68 6.58 13.80
CA PRO A 47 -1.10 7.82 13.16
C PRO A 47 0.04 8.48 12.35
N GLU A 48 1.30 8.25 12.73
CA GLU A 48 2.51 8.73 12.07
C GLU A 48 2.72 8.21 10.64
N LEU A 49 2.15 7.06 10.30
CA LEU A 49 2.25 6.47 8.95
C LEU A 49 1.31 7.14 7.95
N PHE A 50 0.35 7.92 8.44
CA PHE A 50 -0.67 8.53 7.63
C PHE A 50 -0.44 10.03 7.49
N PRO A 51 -0.86 10.62 6.36
CA PRO A 51 -0.86 12.07 6.23
C PRO A 51 -1.83 12.68 7.26
N PRO A 52 -1.53 13.87 7.82
CA PRO A 52 -2.38 14.53 8.81
C PRO A 52 -3.80 14.80 8.27
N GLU A 53 -3.93 14.92 6.95
CA GLU A 53 -5.18 15.10 6.22
C GLU A 53 -6.15 13.92 6.39
N MET A 54 -5.66 12.75 6.80
CA MET A 54 -6.50 11.57 7.02
C MET A 54 -7.40 11.70 8.25
N ALA A 55 -7.08 12.61 9.18
CA ALA A 55 -7.94 12.94 10.31
C ALA A 55 -9.31 13.51 9.87
N ASN A 56 -9.38 14.13 8.67
CA ASN A 56 -10.64 14.58 8.08
C ASN A 56 -11.42 13.47 7.36
N GLY A 57 -10.91 12.23 7.42
CA GLY A 57 -11.48 11.06 6.75
C GLY A 57 -10.85 10.75 5.39
N TYR A 58 -11.25 9.62 4.83
CA TYR A 58 -10.76 9.13 3.55
C TYR A 58 -11.86 8.44 2.75
N GLN A 59 -11.74 8.44 1.43
CA GLN A 59 -12.64 7.75 0.52
C GLN A 59 -11.96 6.53 -0.11
N MET A 60 -12.67 5.41 -0.22
CA MET A 60 -12.21 4.30 -1.04
C MET A 60 -12.35 4.67 -2.50
N LYS A 61 -11.27 4.49 -3.28
CA LYS A 61 -11.23 4.91 -4.68
C LYS A 61 -11.30 3.72 -5.63
N ASP A 62 -10.20 2.98 -5.74
CA ASP A 62 -10.04 1.91 -6.71
C ASP A 62 -9.51 0.65 -6.02
N PHE A 63 -9.85 -0.52 -6.54
CA PHE A 63 -9.16 -1.77 -6.27
C PHE A 63 -8.68 -2.35 -7.59
N TYR A 64 -7.48 -2.90 -7.64
CA TYR A 64 -6.95 -3.52 -8.86
C TYR A 64 -6.07 -4.72 -8.53
N PHE A 65 -6.00 -5.65 -9.47
CA PHE A 65 -5.13 -6.81 -9.37
C PHE A 65 -3.76 -6.53 -9.98
N SER A 66 -2.69 -6.69 -9.20
CA SER A 66 -1.33 -6.60 -9.70
C SER A 66 -0.92 -7.93 -10.32
N ARG A 67 -0.96 -8.03 -11.66
CA ARG A 67 -0.54 -9.25 -12.39
C ARG A 67 0.91 -9.67 -12.11
N LYS A 68 1.78 -8.73 -11.70
CA LYS A 68 3.20 -9.01 -11.43
C LYS A 68 3.42 -9.83 -10.16
N GLN A 69 2.57 -9.65 -9.15
CA GLN A 69 2.71 -10.34 -7.86
C GLN A 69 1.49 -11.19 -7.51
N SER A 70 0.48 -11.19 -8.37
CA SER A 70 -0.82 -11.81 -8.12
C SER A 70 -1.50 -11.34 -6.82
N VAL A 71 -1.31 -10.07 -6.46
CA VAL A 71 -1.89 -9.46 -5.25
C VAL A 71 -2.88 -8.37 -5.62
N TRP A 72 -4.01 -8.34 -4.92
CA TRP A 72 -4.94 -7.24 -4.96
C TRP A 72 -4.34 -6.01 -4.27
N SER A 73 -4.56 -4.82 -4.82
CA SER A 73 -4.11 -3.57 -4.21
C SER A 73 -5.26 -2.59 -4.19
N ARG A 74 -5.38 -1.84 -3.09
CA ARG A 74 -6.44 -0.86 -2.90
C ARG A 74 -5.90 0.56 -2.83
N ARG A 75 -6.64 1.49 -3.41
CA ARG A 75 -6.35 2.92 -3.39
C ARG A 75 -7.40 3.64 -2.57
N ILE A 76 -6.91 4.57 -1.77
CA ILE A 76 -7.74 5.49 -1.00
C ILE A 76 -7.46 6.92 -1.47
N LYS A 77 -8.46 7.79 -1.33
CA LYS A 77 -8.35 9.21 -1.61
C LYS A 77 -8.48 9.96 -0.29
N VAL A 78 -7.46 10.72 0.06
CA VAL A 78 -7.39 11.55 1.27
C VAL A 78 -7.22 12.99 0.82
N ALA A 79 -8.11 13.91 1.21
CA ALA A 79 -8.06 15.34 0.85
C ALA A 79 -7.76 15.63 -0.64
N GLY A 80 -8.36 14.87 -1.56
CA GLY A 80 -8.12 15.06 -3.01
C GLY A 80 -6.95 14.25 -3.58
N VAL A 81 -6.08 13.71 -2.73
CA VAL A 81 -4.89 12.94 -3.09
C VAL A 81 -5.16 11.45 -3.09
N ALA A 82 -4.80 10.76 -4.17
CA ALA A 82 -4.85 9.31 -4.23
C ALA A 82 -3.58 8.67 -3.66
N TYR A 83 -3.76 7.80 -2.66
CA TYR A 83 -2.72 6.95 -2.06
C TYR A 83 -2.99 5.48 -2.40
N THR A 84 -1.93 4.73 -2.67
CA THR A 84 -2.00 3.27 -2.81
C THR A 84 -1.63 2.62 -1.48
N ILE A 85 -2.48 1.74 -0.96
CA ILE A 85 -2.17 0.97 0.24
C ILE A 85 -1.35 -0.25 -0.18
N ARG A 86 -0.11 -0.31 0.32
CA ARG A 86 0.77 -1.46 0.13
C ARG A 86 0.94 -2.18 1.47
N PRO A 87 0.68 -3.47 1.56
CA PRO A 87 0.94 -4.22 2.78
C PRO A 87 2.45 -4.42 3.01
N SER A 88 2.84 -4.62 4.27
CA SER A 88 4.23 -4.78 4.69
C SER A 88 4.91 -6.05 4.16
N PHE A 89 4.16 -7.14 3.95
CA PHE A 89 4.68 -8.42 3.46
C PHE A 89 5.10 -8.40 1.98
N ILE A 90 4.84 -7.31 1.27
CA ILE A 90 5.30 -7.06 -0.10
C ILE A 90 6.53 -6.17 -0.04
N LEU A 91 7.53 -6.39 -0.88
CA LEU A 91 8.70 -5.51 -0.98
C LEU A 91 8.42 -4.18 -1.72
N PRO A 92 9.26 -3.14 -1.53
CA PRO A 92 9.20 -1.94 -2.34
C PRO A 92 9.21 -2.28 -3.85
N TYR A 93 8.53 -1.46 -4.65
CA TYR A 93 8.35 -1.66 -6.09
C TYR A 93 7.64 -2.96 -6.50
N HIS A 94 7.02 -3.69 -5.57
CA HIS A 94 6.36 -4.96 -5.85
C HIS A 94 7.32 -5.97 -6.51
N VAL A 95 8.54 -6.09 -5.97
CA VAL A 95 9.58 -7.01 -6.47
C VAL A 95 9.33 -8.47 -6.05
N GLY A 96 8.81 -8.69 -4.85
CA GLY A 96 8.46 -10.03 -4.34
C GLY A 96 7.77 -9.97 -2.98
N PHE A 97 7.43 -11.13 -2.44
CA PHE A 97 7.02 -11.29 -1.04
C PHE A 97 8.25 -11.33 -0.13
N VAL A 98 8.07 -10.86 1.11
CA VAL A 98 9.14 -10.85 2.11
C VAL A 98 9.59 -12.28 2.43
N ASP A 99 8.67 -13.24 2.57
CA ASP A 99 8.99 -14.64 2.89
C ASP A 99 9.92 -15.30 1.84
N GLU A 100 9.64 -15.10 0.55
CA GLU A 100 10.45 -15.69 -0.53
C GLU A 100 11.85 -15.07 -0.58
N ILE A 101 11.93 -13.74 -0.42
CA ILE A 101 13.19 -13.01 -0.52
C ILE A 101 14.05 -13.18 0.73
N GLU A 102 13.43 -13.33 1.90
CA GLU A 102 14.15 -13.68 3.14
C GLU A 102 14.90 -15.00 2.98
N LYS A 103 14.23 -16.04 2.45
CA LYS A 103 14.86 -17.35 2.17
C LYS A 103 16.02 -17.21 1.18
N ALA A 104 15.84 -16.45 0.09
CA ALA A 104 16.89 -16.20 -0.89
C ALA A 104 18.10 -15.43 -0.30
N MET A 105 17.84 -14.41 0.52
CA MET A 105 18.88 -13.65 1.21
C MET A 105 19.60 -14.49 2.26
N PHE A 106 18.88 -15.35 2.97
CA PHE A 106 19.46 -16.29 3.93
C PHE A 106 20.45 -17.23 3.23
N LEU A 107 20.07 -17.85 2.10
CA LEU A 107 20.95 -18.74 1.34
C LEU A 107 22.23 -18.03 0.83
N ARG A 108 22.13 -16.75 0.47
CA ARG A 108 23.30 -15.95 0.09
C ARG A 108 24.33 -15.84 1.23
N LYS A 109 23.90 -15.86 2.50
CA LYS A 109 24.79 -15.81 3.68
C LYS A 109 25.62 -17.08 3.85
N PHE A 110 25.10 -18.24 3.42
CA PHE A 110 25.79 -19.54 3.51
C PHE A 110 26.73 -19.83 2.35
N LYS A 111 26.63 -19.06 1.25
CA LYS A 111 27.57 -19.14 0.12
C LYS A 111 28.85 -18.36 0.45
N ARG A 112 29.61 -18.84 1.45
CA ARG A 112 31.01 -18.46 1.66
C ARG A 112 31.90 -19.57 1.05
N PRO A 113 32.89 -19.25 0.20
CA PRO A 113 33.96 -20.19 -0.12
C PRO A 113 34.82 -20.50 1.11
#